data_AF-A0A934WH21-F1
#
_entry.id   AF-A0A934WH21-F1
#
_cell.length_a   1.000
_cell.length_b   1.000
_cell.length_c   1.000
_cell.angle_alpha   90.00
_cell.angle_beta   90.00
_cell.angle_gamma   90.00
#
_symmetry.space_group_name_H-M   'P 1'
#
loop_
_entity.id
_entity.type
_entity.pdbx_description
1 polymer ?
#
loop_
_entity_poly.entity_id
_entity_poly.type
_entity_poly.pdbx_seq_one_letter_code
_entity_poly.pdbx_strand_id
1 'polypeptide(L)'
;MGALKIDCYCSETQMTNIVESISSHLYNSDINDISDYDDLLQGVRVCVSFESYLDTVHLKECEVLDNDWEVLYEDTAVLTSRLKLIINDFNRYQKEACNQESEILKDQYEYAR
;
A
#
# COMPACT_ATOMS: atom_id res chain seq x y z
N MET A 1 0.67 -24.51 19.84
CA MET A 1 1.13 -23.26 19.20
C MET A 1 0.54 -22.11 20.01
N GLY A 2 1.32 -21.51 20.89
CA GLY A 2 0.87 -20.32 21.62
C GLY A 2 0.87 -19.15 20.64
N ALA A 3 -0.27 -18.50 20.44
CA ALA A 3 -0.32 -17.26 19.70
C ALA A 3 0.50 -16.23 20.48
N LEU A 4 1.60 -15.75 19.89
CA LEU A 4 2.32 -14.59 20.40
C LEU A 4 1.35 -13.42 20.35
N LYS A 5 0.93 -12.97 21.53
CA LYS A 5 0.10 -11.78 21.66
C LYS A 5 1.03 -10.60 21.42
N ILE A 6 0.99 -10.04 20.21
CA ILE A 6 1.65 -8.79 19.89
C ILE A 6 0.81 -7.70 20.59
N ASP A 7 1.40 -7.00 21.55
CA ASP A 7 0.75 -5.85 22.20
C ASP A 7 0.98 -4.63 21.30
N CYS A 8 0.02 -4.37 20.42
CA CYS A 8 -0.02 -3.19 19.58
C CYS A 8 -0.60 -1.99 20.34
N TYR A 9 -0.10 -0.80 20.06
CA TYR A 9 -0.68 0.45 20.53
C TYR A 9 -2.00 0.73 19.81
N CYS A 10 -2.05 0.51 18.49
CA CYS A 10 -3.25 0.67 17.72
C CYS A 10 -4.21 -0.50 17.94
N SER A 11 -5.49 -0.19 18.13
CA SER A 11 -6.55 -1.18 18.01
C SER A 11 -6.66 -1.72 16.58
N GLU A 12 -7.25 -2.90 16.44
CA GLU A 12 -7.49 -3.51 15.12
C GLU A 12 -8.30 -2.59 14.19
N THR A 13 -9.28 -1.86 14.75
CA THR A 13 -10.07 -0.89 14.00
C THR A 13 -9.23 0.30 13.54
N GLN A 14 -8.35 0.83 14.41
CA GLN A 14 -7.40 1.89 14.02
C GLN A 14 -6.49 1.43 12.89
N MET A 15 -5.87 0.25 13.04
CA MET A 15 -4.99 -0.33 12.02
C MET A 15 -5.71 -0.56 10.69
N THR A 16 -6.98 -0.99 10.73
CA THR A 16 -7.81 -1.16 9.52
C THR A 16 -8.02 0.17 8.80
N ASN A 17 -8.38 1.23 9.53
CA ASN A 17 -8.57 2.56 8.95
C ASN A 17 -7.28 3.13 8.35
N ILE A 18 -6.13 2.90 9.02
CA ILE A 18 -4.81 3.30 8.50
C ILE A 18 -4.55 2.61 7.17
N VAL A 19 -4.74 1.30 7.11
CA VAL A 19 -4.54 0.50 5.91
C VAL A 19 -5.48 0.94 4.77
N GLU A 20 -6.75 1.22 5.06
CA GLU A 20 -7.72 1.72 4.07
C GLU A 20 -7.33 3.09 3.54
N SER A 21 -6.84 3.99 4.40
CA SER A 21 -6.37 5.31 4.01
C SER A 21 -5.17 5.23 3.06
N ILE A 22 -4.16 4.43 3.40
CA ILE A 22 -2.97 4.22 2.57
C ILE A 22 -3.33 3.50 1.26
N SER A 23 -4.24 2.53 1.30
CA SER A 23 -4.72 1.85 0.09
C SER A 23 -5.41 2.85 -0.83
N SER A 24 -6.27 3.70 -0.29
CA SER A 24 -6.95 4.74 -1.07
C SER A 24 -5.95 5.71 -1.69
N HIS A 25 -4.91 6.11 -0.95
CA HIS A 25 -3.81 6.91 -1.48
C HIS A 25 -3.11 6.21 -2.66
N LEU A 26 -2.78 4.93 -2.51
CA LEU A 26 -2.13 4.12 -3.56
C LEU A 26 -3.00 4.01 -4.82
N TYR A 27 -4.29 3.67 -4.68
CA TYR A 27 -5.20 3.45 -5.83
C TYR A 27 -5.65 4.74 -6.51
N ASN A 28 -5.50 5.90 -5.86
CA ASN A 28 -5.80 7.21 -6.45
C ASN A 28 -4.56 7.91 -7.04
N SER A 29 -3.37 7.32 -6.87
CA SER A 29 -2.11 7.88 -7.38
C SER A 29 -1.77 7.36 -8.77
N ASP A 30 -0.97 8.13 -9.52
CA ASP A 30 -0.35 7.64 -10.76
C ASP A 30 0.79 6.68 -10.40
N ILE A 31 0.82 5.49 -11.01
CA ILE A 31 1.84 4.47 -10.74
C ILE A 31 3.27 4.95 -10.98
N ASN A 32 3.45 5.90 -11.90
CA ASN A 32 4.75 6.46 -12.24
C ASN A 32 5.22 7.50 -11.23
N ASP A 33 4.30 8.05 -10.42
CA ASP A 33 4.56 9.17 -9.52
C ASP A 33 3.72 9.04 -8.25
N ILE A 34 3.93 7.93 -7.52
CA ILE A 34 3.31 7.73 -6.21
C ILE A 34 4.11 8.49 -5.17
N SER A 35 3.52 9.55 -4.63
CA SER A 35 4.12 10.28 -3.51
C SER A 35 4.11 9.45 -2.22
N ASP A 36 5.09 9.69 -1.36
CA ASP A 36 5.09 9.18 0.01
C ASP A 36 3.79 9.57 0.75
N TYR A 37 3.33 8.70 1.64
CA TYR A 37 2.19 8.93 2.51
C TYR A 37 2.68 9.37 3.89
N ASP A 38 2.21 10.52 4.36
CA ASP A 38 2.52 11.04 5.69
C ASP A 38 1.29 11.74 6.25
N ASP A 39 0.64 11.11 7.23
CA ASP A 39 -0.61 11.61 7.79
C ASP A 39 -0.75 11.29 9.28
N LEU A 40 -1.56 12.10 9.97
CA LEU A 40 -1.93 11.89 11.37
C LEU A 40 -3.30 11.23 11.45
N LEU A 41 -3.33 9.94 11.77
CA LEU A 41 -4.55 9.16 11.87
C LEU A 41 -4.80 8.73 13.30
N GLN A 42 -5.92 9.20 13.87
CA GLN A 42 -6.44 8.73 15.15
C GLN A 42 -5.42 8.77 16.31
N GLY A 43 -4.54 9.78 16.30
CA GLY A 43 -3.56 10.04 17.35
C GLY A 43 -2.19 9.38 17.14
N VAL A 44 -1.96 8.71 16.00
CA VAL A 44 -0.64 8.22 15.58
C VAL A 44 -0.28 8.83 14.23
N ARG A 45 1.00 9.12 14.02
CA ARG A 45 1.49 9.57 12.71
C ARG A 45 1.95 8.35 11.93
N VAL A 46 1.57 8.27 10.66
CA VAL A 46 1.90 7.15 9.79
C VAL A 46 2.67 7.67 8.60
N CYS A 47 3.91 7.20 8.46
CA CYS A 47 4.81 7.55 7.38
C CYS A 47 5.06 6.30 6.53
N VAL A 48 4.82 6.37 5.22
CA VAL A 48 5.04 5.28 4.29
C VAL A 48 5.74 5.83 3.06
N SER A 49 6.92 5.29 2.76
CA SER A 49 7.64 5.63 1.53
C SER A 49 7.46 4.55 0.47
N PHE A 50 7.15 4.99 -0.74
CA PHE A 50 6.98 4.14 -1.89
C PHE A 50 8.12 4.32 -2.89
N GLU A 51 8.42 3.26 -3.62
CA GLU A 51 9.33 3.31 -4.77
C GLU A 51 8.62 2.71 -5.98
N SER A 52 8.46 3.50 -7.04
CA SER A 52 7.93 3.03 -8.32
C SER A 52 9.08 2.74 -9.29
N TYR A 53 9.04 1.57 -9.93
CA TYR A 53 9.99 1.21 -10.98
C TYR A 53 9.33 0.42 -12.10
N LEU A 54 9.54 0.89 -13.34
CA LEU A 54 8.97 0.39 -14.60
C LEU A 54 7.44 0.37 -14.64
N ASP A 55 6.79 -0.47 -13.84
CA ASP A 55 5.31 -0.58 -13.68
C ASP A 55 4.95 -1.27 -12.35
N THR A 56 5.87 -1.25 -11.38
CA THR A 56 5.68 -1.90 -10.09
C THR A 56 5.97 -0.94 -8.97
N VAL A 57 5.15 -1.01 -7.92
CA VAL A 57 5.31 -0.25 -6.69
C VAL A 57 5.91 -1.15 -5.62
N HIS A 58 6.85 -0.62 -4.87
CA HIS A 58 7.47 -1.27 -3.73
C HIS A 58 7.31 -0.43 -2.48
N LEU A 59 7.16 -1.12 -1.35
CA LEU A 59 7.25 -0.49 -0.03
C LEU A 59 8.72 -0.31 0.31
N LYS A 60 9.18 0.94 0.40
CA LYS A 60 10.56 1.26 0.78
C LYS A 60 10.69 1.31 2.29
N GLU A 61 9.82 2.07 2.95
CA GLU A 61 9.82 2.29 4.39
C GLU A 61 8.40 2.46 4.90
N CYS A 62 8.16 2.07 6.14
CA CYS A 62 6.87 2.17 6.81
C CYS A 62 7.12 2.34 8.29
N GLU A 63 6.55 3.38 8.88
CA GLU A 63 6.69 3.71 10.30
C GLU A 63 5.36 4.21 10.86
N VAL A 64 4.99 3.68 12.02
CA VAL A 64 3.90 4.22 12.85
C VAL A 64 4.56 4.87 14.05
N LEU A 65 4.29 6.16 14.25
CA LEU A 65 4.88 6.98 15.31
C LEU A 65 3.82 7.39 16.32
N ASP A 66 4.21 7.46 17.58
CA ASP A 66 3.40 8.06 18.63
C ASP A 66 3.49 9.61 18.62
N ASN A 67 2.92 10.25 19.64
CA ASN A 67 2.92 11.71 19.75
C ASN A 67 4.30 12.32 20.06
N ASP A 68 5.22 11.50 20.58
CA ASP A 68 6.59 11.89 20.89
C ASP A 68 7.56 11.56 19.74
N TRP A 69 7.01 11.13 18.59
CA TRP A 69 7.74 10.73 17.39
C TRP A 69 8.59 9.47 17.57
N GLU A 70 8.23 8.64 18.56
CA GLU A 70 8.86 7.34 18.76
C GLU A 70 8.18 6.28 17.88
N VAL A 71 9.00 5.40 17.29
CA VAL A 71 8.51 4.31 16.44
C VAL A 71 7.82 3.24 17.30
N LEU A 72 6.56 3.00 17.00
CA LEU A 72 5.77 1.88 17.51
C LEU A 72 6.10 0.63 16.69
N TYR A 73 7.12 -0.12 17.11
CA TYR A 73 7.68 -1.23 16.34
C TYR A 73 6.67 -2.34 16.04
N GLU A 74 5.83 -2.69 17.00
CA GLU A 74 4.80 -3.71 16.86
C GLU A 74 3.75 -3.31 15.81
N ASP A 75 3.22 -2.10 15.92
CA ASP A 75 2.26 -1.53 14.97
C ASP A 75 2.88 -1.38 13.57
N THR A 76 4.13 -0.92 13.51
CA THR A 76 4.91 -0.81 12.28
C THR A 76 5.08 -2.15 11.59
N ALA A 77 5.39 -3.21 12.34
CA ALA A 77 5.52 -4.56 11.81
C ALA A 77 4.19 -5.09 11.26
N VAL A 78 3.08 -4.85 11.98
CA VAL A 78 1.73 -5.23 11.55
C VAL A 78 1.35 -4.47 10.27
N LEU A 79 1.54 -3.15 10.25
CA LEU A 79 1.23 -2.32 9.09
C LEU A 79 2.04 -2.74 7.87
N THR A 80 3.36 -2.91 8.04
CA THR A 80 4.27 -3.40 6.98
C THR A 80 3.80 -4.72 6.39
N SER A 81 3.38 -5.67 7.24
CA SER A 81 2.89 -6.96 6.78
C SER A 81 1.60 -6.84 5.96
N ARG A 82 0.69 -5.94 6.34
CA ARG A 82 -0.58 -5.71 5.63
C ARG A 82 -0.36 -4.98 4.31
N LEU A 83 0.48 -3.93 4.30
CA LEU A 83 0.79 -3.16 3.11
C LEU A 83 1.49 -3.99 2.04
N LYS A 84 2.36 -4.93 2.42
CA LYS A 84 2.99 -5.87 1.46
C LYS A 84 1.97 -6.68 0.68
N LEU A 85 0.89 -7.13 1.32
CA LEU A 85 -0.18 -7.86 0.63
C LEU A 85 -0.93 -6.94 -0.35
N ILE A 86 -1.26 -5.74 0.09
CA ILE A 86 -2.00 -4.76 -0.72
C ILE A 86 -1.20 -4.31 -1.93
N ILE A 87 0.10 -4.04 -1.76
CA ILE A 87 0.98 -3.65 -2.86
C ILE A 87 1.15 -4.79 -3.87
N ASN A 88 1.25 -6.03 -3.40
CA ASN A 88 1.30 -7.20 -4.29
C ASN A 88 0.00 -7.34 -5.10
N ASP A 89 -1.15 -7.14 -4.46
CA ASP A 89 -2.45 -7.16 -5.14
C ASP A 89 -2.58 -6.00 -6.12
N PHE A 90 -2.18 -4.78 -5.74
CA PHE A 90 -2.15 -3.60 -6.60
C PHE A 90 -1.32 -3.86 -7.86
N ASN A 91 -0.07 -4.32 -7.71
CA ASN A 91 0.82 -4.63 -8.83
C ASN A 91 0.23 -5.73 -9.74
N ARG A 92 -0.46 -6.74 -9.17
CA ARG A 92 -1.15 -7.76 -9.95
C ARG A 92 -2.27 -7.14 -10.80
N TYR A 93 -3.12 -6.30 -10.19
CA TYR A 93 -4.22 -5.64 -10.89
C TYR A 93 -3.71 -4.73 -12.02
N GLN A 94 -2.63 -3.98 -11.79
CA GLN A 94 -2.05 -3.12 -12.82
C GLN A 94 -1.53 -3.92 -14.01
N LYS A 95 -0.85 -5.04 -13.74
CA LYS A 95 -0.39 -5.95 -14.79
C LYS A 95 -1.55 -6.55 -15.59
N GLU A 96 -2.63 -6.94 -14.92
CA GLU A 96 -3.84 -7.45 -15.57
C GLU A 96 -4.50 -6.39 -16.45
N ALA A 97 -4.61 -5.15 -15.97
CA ALA A 97 -5.15 -4.02 -16.74
C ALA A 97 -4.33 -3.73 -18.00
N CYS A 98 -3.00 -3.69 -17.89
CA CYS A 98 -2.10 -3.48 -19.04
C CYS A 98 -2.25 -4.60 -20.09
N ASN A 99 -2.39 -5.85 -19.64
CA ASN A 99 -2.60 -6.98 -20.56
C ASN A 99 -3.94 -6.84 -21.30
N GLN A 100 -5.02 -6.49 -20.59
CA GLN A 100 -6.34 -6.28 -21.19
C GLN A 100 -6.32 -5.14 -22.22
N GLU A 101 -5.63 -4.04 -21.92
CA GLU A 101 -5.46 -2.94 -22.87
C GLU A 101 -4.72 -3.41 -24.14
N SER A 102 -3.65 -4.18 -23.99
CA SER A 102 -2.91 -4.72 -25.14
C SER A 102 -3.77 -5.67 -25.99
N GLU A 103 -4.65 -6.47 -25.37
CA GLU A 103 -5.58 -7.35 -26.08
C GLU A 103 -6.60 -6.55 -26.89
N ILE A 104 -7.20 -5.50 -26.29
CA ILE A 104 -8.13 -4.61 -26.98
C ILE A 104 -7.49 -3.96 -28.21
N LEU A 105 -6.23 -3.49 -28.09
CA LEU A 105 -5.51 -2.89 -29.20
C LEU A 105 -5.24 -3.88 -30.34
N LYS A 106 -4.93 -5.14 -30.01
CA LYS A 106 -4.74 -6.21 -31.01
C LYS A 106 -6.04 -6.51 -31.75
N ASP A 107 -7.14 -6.67 -31.01
CA ASP A 107 -8.46 -6.91 -31.60
C ASP A 107 -8.82 -5.78 -32.58
N GLN A 108 -8.67 -4.52 -32.18
CA GLN A 108 -8.95 -3.38 -33.06
C GLN A 108 -8.12 -3.41 -34.35
N TYR A 109 -6.85 -3.81 -34.27
CA TYR A 109 -5.98 -3.93 -35.44
C TYR A 109 -6.39 -5.08 -36.36
N GLU A 110 -6.84 -6.21 -35.80
CA GLU A 110 -7.31 -7.37 -36.56
C GLU A 110 -8.66 -7.09 -37.27
N TYR A 111 -9.59 -6.37 -36.63
CA TYR A 111 -10.87 -6.00 -37.23
C TYR A 111 -10.78 -4.83 -38.24
N ALA A 112 -9.73 -4.03 -38.18
CA ALA A 112 -9.50 -2.93 -39.14
C ALA A 112 -8.90 -3.39 -40.48
N ARG A 113 -8.67 -4.70 -40.66
CA ARG A 113 -8.02 -5.31 -41.83
C ARG A 113 -8.99 -6.16 -42.64
#